data_AF-A0A662W6G5-F1
#
_entry.id   AF-A0A662W6G5-F1
#
_cell.length_a   1.000
_cell.length_b   1.000
_cell.length_c   1.000
_cell.angle_alpha   90.00
_cell.angle_beta   90.00
_cell.angle_gamma   90.00
#
_symmetry.space_group_name_H-M   'P 1'
#
loop_
_entity.id
_entity.type
_entity.pdbx_description
1 polymer ?
#
loop_
_entity_poly.entity_id
_entity_poly.type
_entity_poly.pdbx_seq_one_letter_code
_entity_poly.pdbx_strand_id
1 'polypeptide(L)'
;MKKSNLPLILSIISFILVFDLFYTLTPYPIKITADDVTIFSPSCYAASGDEPHKLVAKLSYWNGYEVIEYWYYWPYDGNQPVDDWEPVILLIKNNTVEAVAVRIHYNWRVSYSFPLEGVKPIVSFSQLYHTPLLTKLEGYERVLIYPTSGPIPEDVNYWWVFGLSLPVYSAITNALFYGLISAAVVFLISRKIA
;
A
#
# COMPACT_ATOMS: atom_id res chain seq x y z
N MET A 1 13.89 -50.45 -18.79
CA MET A 1 12.86 -50.19 -17.76
C MET A 1 12.53 -48.70 -17.77
N LYS A 2 11.25 -48.32 -17.96
CA LYS A 2 10.84 -46.91 -17.86
C LYS A 2 10.95 -46.47 -16.39
N LYS A 3 11.67 -45.40 -16.10
CA LYS A 3 11.70 -44.79 -14.77
C LYS A 3 10.28 -44.33 -14.42
N SER A 4 9.83 -44.63 -13.20
CA SER A 4 8.53 -44.17 -12.71
C SER A 4 8.52 -42.64 -12.60
N ASN A 5 7.50 -42.01 -13.18
CA ASN A 5 7.29 -40.56 -13.09
C ASN A 5 6.61 -40.14 -11.77
N LEU A 6 6.30 -41.10 -10.89
CA LEU A 6 5.56 -40.88 -9.65
C LEU A 6 6.18 -39.79 -8.74
N PRO A 7 7.51 -39.73 -8.51
CA PRO A 7 8.11 -38.67 -7.70
C PRO A 7 7.88 -37.27 -8.27
N LEU A 8 7.93 -37.12 -9.60
CA LEU A 8 7.70 -35.85 -10.28
C LEU A 8 6.24 -35.41 -10.15
N ILE A 9 5.30 -36.33 -10.35
CA ILE A 9 3.86 -36.07 -10.22
C ILE A 9 3.53 -35.61 -8.80
N LEU A 10 4.04 -36.31 -7.77
CA LEU A 10 3.83 -35.94 -6.37
C LEU A 10 4.40 -34.56 -6.03
N SER A 11 5.54 -34.21 -6.62
CA SER A 11 6.18 -32.90 -6.41
C SER A 11 5.37 -31.75 -7.01
N ILE A 12 4.82 -31.94 -8.21
CA ILE A 12 3.94 -30.96 -8.87
C ILE A 12 2.66 -30.78 -8.05
N ILE A 13 2.05 -31.86 -7.57
CA ILE A 13 0.86 -31.78 -6.71
C ILE A 13 1.18 -31.03 -5.42
N SER A 14 2.30 -31.32 -4.76
CA SER A 14 2.72 -30.65 -3.53
C SER A 14 3.00 -29.16 -3.74
N PHE A 15 3.64 -28.81 -4.87
CA PHE A 15 3.80 -27.41 -5.29
C PHE A 15 2.46 -26.72 -5.40
N ILE A 16 1.53 -27.28 -6.18
CA ILE A 16 0.21 -26.67 -6.42
C ILE A 16 -0.56 -26.51 -5.12
N LEU A 17 -0.57 -27.51 -4.24
CA LEU A 17 -1.29 -27.43 -2.96
C LEU A 17 -0.73 -26.36 -2.02
N VAL A 18 0.60 -26.25 -1.90
CA VAL A 18 1.23 -25.23 -1.05
C VAL A 18 1.15 -23.85 -1.70
N PHE A 19 1.37 -23.76 -3.01
CA PHE A 19 1.19 -22.52 -3.75
C PHE A 19 -0.25 -22.01 -3.57
N ASP A 20 -1.25 -22.86 -3.80
CA ASP A 20 -2.66 -22.51 -3.64
C ASP A 20 -2.97 -22.14 -2.19
N LEU A 21 -2.50 -22.90 -1.19
CA LEU A 21 -2.66 -22.52 0.22
C LEU A 21 -2.15 -21.10 0.52
N PHE A 22 -0.98 -20.71 0.02
CA PHE A 22 -0.42 -19.39 0.29
C PHE A 22 -0.90 -18.29 -0.68
N TYR A 23 -1.42 -18.67 -1.84
CA TYR A 23 -1.87 -17.77 -2.91
C TYR A 23 -3.38 -17.51 -2.87
N THR A 24 -4.18 -18.48 -2.43
CA THR A 24 -5.66 -18.45 -2.38
C THR A 24 -6.25 -18.52 -0.98
N LEU A 25 -5.46 -18.61 0.10
CA LEU A 25 -5.90 -18.12 1.42
C LEU A 25 -6.09 -16.60 1.33
N THR A 26 -7.27 -16.28 0.79
CA THR A 26 -8.10 -15.08 0.86
C THR A 26 -7.43 -13.79 1.35
N PRO A 27 -7.63 -12.65 0.65
CA PRO A 27 -7.43 -11.35 1.30
C PRO A 27 -8.19 -11.40 2.63
N TYR A 28 -7.46 -11.19 3.71
CA TYR A 28 -8.05 -11.14 5.04
C TYR A 28 -9.25 -10.19 4.95
N PRO A 29 -10.44 -10.60 5.42
CA PRO A 29 -11.62 -9.75 5.31
C PRO A 29 -11.26 -8.38 5.90
N ILE A 30 -11.59 -7.34 5.14
CA ILE A 30 -11.33 -5.93 5.45
C ILE A 30 -11.50 -5.71 6.95
N LYS A 31 -10.39 -5.53 7.67
CA LYS A 31 -10.43 -5.17 9.08
C LYS A 31 -10.47 -3.65 9.25
N ILE A 32 -10.11 -2.91 8.20
CA ILE A 32 -10.27 -1.46 8.13
C ILE A 32 -11.73 -1.03 7.94
N THR A 33 -12.23 -0.37 8.95
CA THR A 33 -13.54 0.26 9.02
C THR A 33 -13.47 1.71 8.56
N ALA A 34 -14.63 2.37 8.47
CA ALA A 34 -14.68 3.81 8.27
C ALA A 34 -13.99 4.59 9.41
N ASP A 35 -13.92 4.02 10.62
CA ASP A 35 -13.25 4.66 11.76
C ASP A 35 -11.73 4.70 11.57
N ASP A 36 -11.16 3.65 10.96
CA ASP A 36 -9.73 3.56 10.65
C ASP A 36 -9.27 4.68 9.70
N VAL A 37 -10.15 5.12 8.79
CA VAL A 37 -9.90 6.28 7.93
C VAL A 37 -9.59 7.53 8.76
N THR A 38 -10.26 7.72 9.90
CA THR A 38 -10.04 8.88 10.77
C THR A 38 -8.85 8.67 11.71
N ILE A 39 -8.66 7.43 12.19
CA ILE A 39 -7.56 7.04 13.09
C ILE A 39 -6.21 7.21 12.39
N PHE A 40 -6.09 6.74 11.14
CA PHE A 40 -4.83 6.78 10.38
C PHE A 40 -4.70 8.04 9.51
N SER A 41 -5.71 8.92 9.47
CA SER A 41 -5.66 10.15 8.69
C SER A 41 -4.39 10.96 9.02
N PRO A 42 -3.56 11.29 8.01
CA PRO A 42 -2.33 12.04 8.23
C PRO A 42 -2.58 13.37 8.95
N SER A 43 -1.63 13.76 9.78
CA SER A 43 -1.58 15.12 10.33
C SER A 43 -1.12 16.06 9.22
N CYS A 44 -2.11 16.69 8.57
CA CYS A 44 -1.93 17.61 7.46
C CYS A 44 -1.51 19.01 7.95
N TYR A 45 -0.53 19.60 7.27
CA TYR A 45 -0.05 20.96 7.47
C TYR A 45 -0.04 21.74 6.15
N ALA A 46 -0.54 22.96 6.16
CA ALA A 46 -0.58 23.85 4.99
C ALA A 46 -0.20 25.28 5.40
N ALA A 47 0.17 26.11 4.42
CA ALA A 47 0.37 27.54 4.66
C ALA A 47 -1.00 28.18 4.95
N SER A 48 -1.03 29.17 5.83
CA SER A 48 -2.27 29.87 6.17
C SER A 48 -2.90 30.51 4.92
N GLY A 49 -4.17 30.21 4.67
CA GLY A 49 -4.92 30.66 3.49
C GLY A 49 -4.71 29.82 2.23
N ASP A 50 -3.96 28.72 2.32
CA ASP A 50 -3.66 27.78 1.24
C ASP A 50 -4.05 26.34 1.64
N GLU A 51 -5.08 26.20 2.49
CA GLU A 51 -5.53 24.92 3.01
C GLU A 51 -6.37 24.12 1.99
N PRO A 52 -6.30 22.78 2.01
CA PRO A 52 -7.16 21.95 1.15
C PRO A 52 -8.63 22.15 1.49
N HIS A 53 -9.46 22.28 0.47
CA HIS A 53 -10.91 22.47 0.59
C HIS A 53 -11.64 21.17 0.93
N LYS A 54 -11.10 20.03 0.48
CA LYS A 54 -11.71 18.72 0.65
C LYS A 54 -10.65 17.65 0.91
N LEU A 55 -11.02 16.70 1.75
CA LEU A 55 -10.29 15.45 1.93
C LEU A 55 -11.24 14.28 1.63
N VAL A 56 -10.87 13.46 0.66
CA VAL A 56 -11.57 12.23 0.32
C VAL A 56 -10.68 11.04 0.66
N ALA A 57 -11.27 9.99 1.23
CA ALA A 57 -10.52 8.77 1.49
C ALA A 57 -11.13 7.57 0.74
N LYS A 58 -10.25 6.69 0.26
CA LYS A 58 -10.63 5.41 -0.34
C LYS A 58 -9.86 4.29 0.36
N LEU A 59 -10.62 3.26 0.69
CA LEU A 59 -10.10 2.02 1.25
C LEU A 59 -9.89 0.99 0.15
N SER A 60 -8.78 0.27 0.19
CA SER A 60 -8.54 -0.86 -0.69
C SER A 60 -7.58 -1.87 -0.04
N TYR A 61 -7.17 -2.86 -0.82
CA TYR A 61 -6.21 -3.87 -0.39
C TYR A 61 -5.20 -4.12 -1.50
N TRP A 62 -3.93 -4.23 -1.12
CA TRP A 62 -2.86 -4.55 -2.06
C TRP A 62 -1.80 -5.42 -1.39
N ASN A 63 -1.61 -6.62 -1.96
CA ASN A 63 -0.49 -7.51 -1.64
C ASN A 63 -0.25 -7.82 -0.15
N GLY A 64 -1.31 -8.08 0.62
CA GLY A 64 -1.16 -8.35 2.06
C GLY A 64 -1.36 -7.15 2.97
N TYR A 65 -1.51 -5.96 2.39
CA TYR A 65 -1.63 -4.69 3.11
C TYR A 65 -3.00 -4.09 2.89
N GLU A 66 -3.51 -3.51 3.95
CA GLU A 66 -4.66 -2.63 3.87
C GLU A 66 -4.16 -1.27 3.39
N VAL A 67 -4.89 -0.66 2.46
CA VAL A 67 -4.47 0.59 1.81
C VAL A 67 -5.50 1.65 2.09
N ILE A 68 -5.03 2.83 2.53
CA ILE A 68 -5.88 4.02 2.59
C ILE A 68 -5.27 5.08 1.69
N GLU A 69 -6.01 5.47 0.67
CA GLU A 69 -5.68 6.64 -0.14
C GLU A 69 -6.41 7.86 0.42
N TYR A 70 -5.67 8.90 0.75
CA TYR A 70 -6.17 10.22 1.13
C TYR A 70 -5.92 11.20 -0.01
N TRP A 71 -6.97 11.81 -0.50
CA TRP A 71 -6.96 12.73 -1.62
C TRP A 71 -7.33 14.13 -1.14
N TYR A 72 -6.34 15.01 -1.12
CA TYR A 72 -6.49 16.41 -0.75
C TYR A 72 -6.78 17.24 -2.00
N TYR A 73 -7.71 18.18 -1.91
CA TYR A 73 -8.21 18.93 -3.05
C TYR A 73 -8.09 20.44 -2.85
N TRP A 74 -7.61 21.11 -3.89
CA TRP A 74 -7.65 22.56 -4.06
C TRP A 74 -8.35 22.91 -5.37
N PRO A 75 -9.10 24.03 -5.44
CA PRO A 75 -9.73 24.48 -6.68
C PRO A 75 -8.77 25.22 -7.63
N TYR A 76 -7.44 25.09 -7.42
CA TYR A 76 -6.38 25.71 -8.22
C TYR A 76 -5.08 24.90 -8.11
N ASP A 77 -4.19 25.06 -9.11
CA ASP A 77 -2.81 24.57 -9.12
C ASP A 77 -1.88 25.75 -9.48
N GLY A 78 -1.07 26.18 -8.51
CA GLY A 78 -0.23 27.35 -8.63
C GLY A 78 -1.06 28.62 -8.77
N ASN A 79 -0.91 29.31 -9.90
CA ASN A 79 -1.70 30.49 -10.25
C ASN A 79 -2.85 30.17 -11.22
N GLN A 80 -3.11 28.89 -11.50
CA GLN A 80 -4.11 28.46 -12.48
C GLN A 80 -5.38 28.00 -11.77
N PRO A 81 -6.58 28.44 -12.18
CA PRO A 81 -7.85 28.00 -11.61
C PRO A 81 -8.24 26.62 -12.15
N VAL A 82 -7.40 25.63 -11.90
CA VAL A 82 -7.57 24.23 -12.31
C VAL A 82 -7.58 23.37 -11.06
N ASP A 83 -8.55 22.46 -10.98
CA ASP A 83 -8.64 21.50 -9.87
C ASP A 83 -7.34 20.74 -9.66
N ASP A 84 -6.82 20.79 -8.43
CA ASP A 84 -5.61 20.10 -8.00
C ASP A 84 -5.93 19.06 -6.94
N TRP A 85 -5.35 17.88 -7.12
CA TRP A 85 -5.62 16.69 -6.33
C TRP A 85 -4.33 16.01 -5.95
N GLU A 86 -4.03 16.03 -4.65
CA GLU A 86 -2.78 15.51 -4.12
C GLU A 86 -3.00 14.29 -3.24
N PRO A 87 -2.49 13.11 -3.66
CA PRO A 87 -2.68 11.87 -2.94
C PRO A 87 -1.61 11.64 -1.88
N VAL A 88 -2.05 11.08 -0.75
CA VAL A 88 -1.23 10.46 0.29
C VAL A 88 -1.76 9.05 0.51
N ILE A 89 -0.94 8.04 0.23
CA ILE A 89 -1.33 6.63 0.31
C ILE A 89 -0.61 5.98 1.48
N LEU A 90 -1.36 5.33 2.36
CA LEU A 90 -0.84 4.57 3.48
C LEU A 90 -0.88 3.08 3.17
N LEU A 91 0.22 2.37 3.41
CA LEU A 91 0.21 0.92 3.56
C LEU A 91 0.13 0.58 5.04
N ILE A 92 -0.89 -0.17 5.41
CA ILE A 92 -1.19 -0.53 6.79
C ILE A 92 -1.11 -2.04 6.95
N LYS A 93 -0.47 -2.46 8.03
CA LYS A 93 -0.42 -3.86 8.45
C LYS A 93 -0.46 -3.92 9.97
N ASN A 94 -1.29 -4.81 10.52
CA ASN A 94 -1.42 -5.00 11.96
C ASN A 94 -1.66 -3.68 12.73
N ASN A 95 -2.54 -2.81 12.21
CA ASN A 95 -2.85 -1.48 12.76
C ASN A 95 -1.65 -0.51 12.85
N THR A 96 -0.62 -0.72 12.04
CA THR A 96 0.57 0.15 11.96
C THR A 96 0.75 0.61 10.52
N VAL A 97 1.12 1.88 10.33
CA VAL A 97 1.49 2.41 9.01
C VAL A 97 2.91 1.95 8.70
N GLU A 98 3.06 1.10 7.70
CA GLU A 98 4.34 0.50 7.28
C GLU A 98 5.06 1.36 6.23
N ALA A 99 4.28 2.06 5.40
CA ALA A 99 4.80 2.96 4.39
C ALA A 99 3.82 4.09 4.09
N VAL A 100 4.37 5.23 3.68
CA VAL A 100 3.61 6.36 3.15
C VAL A 100 4.12 6.65 1.75
N ALA A 101 3.23 6.68 0.77
CA ALA A 101 3.52 7.17 -0.56
C ALA A 101 2.88 8.52 -0.78
N VAL A 102 3.65 9.44 -1.34
CA VAL A 102 3.19 10.74 -1.79
C VAL A 102 3.56 10.92 -3.25
N ARG A 103 2.84 11.79 -3.96
CA ARG A 103 3.10 12.07 -5.36
C ARG A 103 3.76 13.44 -5.49
N ILE A 104 4.88 13.50 -6.21
CA ILE A 104 5.53 14.76 -6.58
C ILE A 104 5.47 14.87 -8.10
N HIS A 105 4.58 15.73 -8.59
CA HIS A 105 4.18 15.79 -9.99
C HIS A 105 3.67 14.43 -10.49
N TYR A 106 4.41 13.75 -11.37
CA TYR A 106 4.05 12.43 -11.92
C TYR A 106 4.85 11.27 -11.32
N ASN A 107 5.59 11.52 -10.23
CA ASN A 107 6.46 10.53 -9.62
C ASN A 107 6.02 10.19 -8.20
N TRP A 108 5.89 8.90 -7.92
CA TRP A 108 5.63 8.40 -6.57
C TRP A 108 6.91 8.39 -5.74
N ARG A 109 6.81 8.87 -4.51
CA ARG A 109 7.84 8.79 -3.47
C ARG A 109 7.29 7.98 -2.32
N VAL A 110 7.84 6.79 -2.13
CA VAL A 110 7.50 5.92 -1.00
C VAL A 110 8.54 6.09 0.08
N SER A 111 8.10 6.33 1.30
CA SER A 111 8.95 6.27 2.48
C SER A 111 8.46 5.20 3.45
N TYR A 112 9.41 4.44 3.99
CA TYR A 112 9.22 3.48 5.07
C TYR A 112 9.67 4.06 6.43
N SER A 113 10.14 5.31 6.43
CA SER A 113 10.49 6.06 7.63
C SER A 113 10.05 7.51 7.45
N PHE A 114 9.13 7.95 8.30
CA PHE A 114 8.47 9.24 8.15
C PHE A 114 8.15 9.82 9.54
N PRO A 115 8.05 11.15 9.65
CA PRO A 115 7.71 11.79 10.90
C PRO A 115 6.25 11.50 11.29
N LEU A 116 6.02 11.38 12.60
CA LEU A 116 4.73 11.06 13.18
C LEU A 116 4.30 12.14 14.18
N GLU A 117 3.00 12.37 14.27
CA GLU A 117 2.35 13.04 15.39
C GLU A 117 1.40 12.05 16.07
N GLY A 118 1.83 11.46 17.17
CA GLY A 118 1.19 10.27 17.72
C GLY A 118 1.38 9.07 16.78
N VAL A 119 0.29 8.50 16.28
CA VAL A 119 0.31 7.39 15.30
C VAL A 119 0.12 7.84 13.85
N LYS A 120 -0.07 9.15 13.63
CA LYS A 120 -0.45 9.72 12.34
C LYS A 120 0.80 10.23 11.60
N PRO A 121 1.02 9.82 10.34
CA PRO A 121 2.04 10.42 9.49
C PRO A 121 1.87 11.93 9.39
N ILE A 122 2.97 12.68 9.45
CA ILE A 122 2.95 14.11 9.17
C ILE A 122 3.15 14.33 7.67
N VAL A 123 2.28 15.14 7.08
CA VAL A 123 2.40 15.59 5.69
C VAL A 123 2.18 17.10 5.65
N SER A 124 3.13 17.82 5.06
CA SER A 124 2.93 19.22 4.68
C SER A 124 2.74 19.34 3.17
N PHE A 125 1.97 20.31 2.72
CA PHE A 125 1.78 20.58 1.29
C PHE A 125 2.49 21.88 0.92
N SER A 126 3.35 21.91 -0.10
CA SER A 126 4.04 23.15 -0.50
C SER A 126 3.04 24.24 -0.91
N GLN A 127 3.34 25.50 -0.66
CA GLN A 127 2.41 26.57 -1.00
C GLN A 127 2.14 26.65 -2.52
N LEU A 128 0.90 26.94 -2.91
CA LEU A 128 0.38 27.12 -4.28
C LEU A 128 0.34 25.87 -5.16
N TYR A 129 1.44 25.10 -5.22
CA TYR A 129 1.55 23.89 -6.06
C TYR A 129 1.27 22.60 -5.30
N HIS A 130 0.92 22.73 -4.01
CA HIS A 130 0.46 21.67 -3.11
C HIS A 130 1.28 20.38 -3.12
N THR A 131 2.56 20.42 -3.48
CA THR A 131 3.38 19.22 -3.51
C THR A 131 3.48 18.63 -2.09
N PRO A 132 3.06 17.37 -1.87
CA PRO A 132 3.11 16.73 -0.56
C PRO A 132 4.55 16.41 -0.14
N LEU A 133 4.84 16.69 1.13
CA LEU A 133 6.15 16.53 1.76
C LEU A 133 5.98 15.79 3.09
N LEU A 134 6.75 14.71 3.28
CA LEU A 134 6.76 13.92 4.52
C LEU A 134 7.62 14.58 5.60
N THR A 135 7.32 15.83 5.92
CA THR A 135 7.98 16.63 6.94
C THR A 135 7.01 17.68 7.47
N LYS A 136 7.29 18.24 8.65
CA LYS A 136 6.61 19.42 9.16
C LYS A 136 7.38 20.66 8.71
N LEU A 137 6.75 21.51 7.91
CA LEU A 137 7.35 22.79 7.50
C LEU A 137 7.19 23.86 8.58
N GLU A 138 8.19 24.72 8.73
CA GLU A 138 8.15 25.85 9.65
C GLU A 138 7.18 26.93 9.14
N GLY A 139 6.38 27.51 10.04
CA GLY A 139 5.35 28.50 9.69
C GLY A 139 4.06 27.92 9.12
N TYR A 140 3.98 26.59 8.94
CA TYR A 140 2.78 25.90 8.48
C TYR A 140 1.85 25.55 9.64
N GLU A 141 0.55 25.65 9.40
CA GLU A 141 -0.50 25.39 10.39
C GLU A 141 -1.16 24.05 10.15
N ARG A 142 -1.66 23.43 11.24
CA ARG A 142 -2.37 22.16 11.15
C ARG A 142 -3.74 22.39 10.53
N VAL A 143 -4.05 21.65 9.47
CA VAL A 143 -5.37 21.67 8.84
C VAL A 143 -6.28 20.66 9.52
N LEU A 144 -7.42 21.13 10.02
CA LEU A 144 -8.47 20.28 10.59
C LEU A 144 -9.54 20.01 9.53
N ILE A 145 -9.30 18.97 8.72
CA ILE A 145 -10.26 18.49 7.73
C ILE A 145 -10.52 17.00 7.93
N TYR A 146 -11.80 16.61 7.92
CA TYR A 146 -12.19 15.23 8.11
C TYR A 146 -12.37 14.53 6.76
N PRO A 147 -11.83 13.32 6.60
CA PRO A 147 -11.98 12.55 5.38
C PRO A 147 -13.45 12.18 5.16
N THR A 148 -13.91 12.35 3.92
CA THR A 148 -15.24 11.95 3.47
C THR A 148 -15.13 10.81 2.45
N SER A 149 -16.18 10.01 2.31
CA SER A 149 -16.32 9.10 1.17
C SER A 149 -16.74 9.88 -0.07
N GLY A 150 -16.14 9.60 -1.22
CA GLY A 150 -16.50 10.26 -2.48
C GLY A 150 -15.67 9.79 -3.66
N PRO A 151 -15.96 10.31 -4.87
CA PRO A 151 -15.13 10.06 -6.04
C PRO A 151 -13.74 10.66 -5.83
N ILE A 152 -12.73 9.92 -6.26
CA ILE A 152 -11.31 10.30 -6.30
C ILE A 152 -10.81 10.16 -7.74
N PRO A 153 -9.68 10.78 -8.12
CA PRO A 153 -9.00 10.45 -9.36
C PRO A 153 -8.68 8.95 -9.45
N GLU A 154 -8.96 8.34 -10.61
CA GLU A 154 -8.69 6.90 -10.87
C GLU A 154 -7.32 6.70 -11.54
N ASP A 155 -6.26 7.26 -10.98
CA ASP A 155 -4.91 7.26 -11.59
C ASP A 155 -3.85 6.51 -10.77
N VAL A 156 -4.22 5.92 -9.64
CA VAL A 156 -3.31 5.18 -8.78
C VAL A 156 -3.17 3.74 -9.25
N ASN A 157 -1.98 3.41 -9.74
CA ASN A 157 -1.55 2.05 -9.96
C ASN A 157 -0.54 1.64 -8.88
N TYR A 158 -0.97 0.82 -7.91
CA TYR A 158 -0.11 0.42 -6.78
C TYR A 158 1.18 -0.30 -7.21
N TRP A 159 1.20 -0.96 -8.37
CA TRP A 159 2.43 -1.54 -8.92
C TRP A 159 3.46 -0.47 -9.31
N TRP A 160 3.00 0.71 -9.74
CA TRP A 160 3.88 1.85 -10.03
C TRP A 160 4.27 2.62 -8.76
N VAL A 161 3.38 2.65 -7.77
CA VAL A 161 3.65 3.33 -6.48
C VAL A 161 4.68 2.56 -5.67
N PHE A 162 4.41 1.30 -5.38
CA PHE A 162 5.19 0.49 -4.43
C PHE A 162 6.12 -0.51 -5.11
N GLY A 163 6.08 -0.60 -6.45
CA GLY A 163 6.91 -1.52 -7.23
C GLY A 163 6.47 -2.98 -7.14
N LEU A 164 7.27 -3.87 -7.75
CA LEU A 164 7.14 -5.32 -7.63
C LEU A 164 7.72 -5.86 -6.30
N SER A 165 8.46 -5.03 -5.58
CA SER A 165 9.19 -5.38 -4.37
C SER A 165 8.69 -4.55 -3.17
N LEU A 166 7.78 -5.12 -2.39
CA LEU A 166 7.63 -4.68 -1.00
C LEU A 166 8.72 -5.30 -0.12
N PRO A 167 9.00 -4.73 1.07
CA PRO A 167 9.99 -5.26 2.00
C PRO A 167 9.66 -6.70 2.40
N VAL A 168 10.45 -7.55 1.76
CA VAL A 168 10.88 -8.90 2.09
C VAL A 168 9.98 -10.08 1.73
N TYR A 169 8.64 -10.14 1.87
CA TYR A 169 7.90 -11.23 1.18
C TYR A 169 6.42 -10.90 0.86
N SER A 170 6.09 -10.84 -0.44
CA SER A 170 4.71 -10.85 -0.93
C SER A 170 4.05 -12.22 -0.70
N ALA A 171 2.71 -12.29 -0.67
CA ALA A 171 1.99 -13.58 -0.59
C ALA A 171 2.38 -14.51 -1.75
N ILE A 172 2.64 -13.95 -2.94
CA ILE A 172 3.12 -14.67 -4.13
C ILE A 172 4.56 -15.17 -3.92
N THR A 173 5.45 -14.35 -3.37
CA THR A 173 6.83 -14.76 -3.10
C THR A 173 6.87 -15.88 -2.06
N ASN A 174 6.05 -15.79 -1.02
CA ASN A 174 5.88 -16.88 -0.04
C ASN A 174 5.28 -18.13 -0.69
N ALA A 175 4.22 -18.00 -1.49
CA ALA A 175 3.59 -19.12 -2.19
C ALA A 175 4.57 -19.84 -3.13
N LEU A 176 5.38 -19.07 -3.88
CA LEU A 176 6.42 -19.61 -4.74
C LEU A 176 7.54 -20.26 -3.92
N PHE A 177 8.06 -19.58 -2.90
CA PHE A 177 9.16 -20.08 -2.09
C PHE A 177 8.79 -21.38 -1.35
N TYR A 178 7.69 -21.37 -0.59
CA TYR A 178 7.23 -22.55 0.14
C TYR A 178 6.70 -23.64 -0.80
N GLY A 179 6.09 -23.27 -1.92
CA GLY A 179 5.69 -24.21 -2.98
C GLY A 179 6.90 -24.96 -3.54
N LEU A 180 7.97 -24.25 -3.91
CA LEU A 180 9.19 -24.84 -4.45
C LEU A 180 9.91 -25.73 -3.42
N ILE A 181 10.00 -25.30 -2.16
CA ILE A 181 10.57 -26.11 -1.08
C ILE A 181 9.79 -27.40 -0.89
N SER A 182 8.45 -27.30 -0.82
CA SER A 182 7.56 -28.45 -0.67
C SER A 182 7.73 -29.45 -1.82
N ALA A 183 7.77 -28.96 -3.06
CA ALA A 183 8.01 -29.78 -4.24
C ALA A 183 9.35 -30.52 -4.16
N ALA A 184 10.42 -29.83 -3.78
CA ALA A 184 11.76 -30.40 -3.66
C ALA A 184 11.82 -31.49 -2.59
N VAL A 185 11.20 -31.27 -1.42
CA VAL A 185 11.16 -32.25 -0.32
C VAL A 185 10.39 -33.51 -0.75
N VAL A 186 9.21 -33.35 -1.34
CA VAL A 186 8.39 -34.47 -1.80
C VAL A 186 9.09 -35.27 -2.89
N PHE A 187 9.79 -34.60 -3.82
CA PHE A 187 10.59 -35.28 -4.85
C PHE A 187 11.65 -36.18 -4.23
N LEU A 188 12.42 -35.65 -3.27
CA LEU A 188 13.55 -36.34 -2.64
C LEU A 188 13.09 -37.53 -1.79
N ILE A 189 12.01 -37.38 -1.04
CA ILE A 189 11.45 -38.48 -0.22
C ILE A 189 10.89 -39.58 -1.11
N SER A 190 10.07 -39.22 -2.10
CA SER A 190 9.42 -40.20 -2.99
C SER A 190 10.43 -40.99 -3.80
N ARG A 191 11.56 -40.39 -4.17
CA ARG A 191 12.66 -41.05 -4.88
C ARG A 191 13.47 -42.02 -4.01
N LYS A 192 13.50 -41.82 -2.68
CA LYS A 192 14.17 -42.77 -1.76
C LYS A 192 13.32 -44.01 -1.48
N ILE A 193 11.99 -43.88 -1.62
CA ILE A 193 11.03 -44.95 -1.31
C ILE A 193 10.70 -45.80 -2.56
N ALA A 194 10.81 -45.22 -3.77
CA ALA A 194 10.60 -45.89 -5.05
C ALA A 194 11.87 -46.55 -5.60
#